data_AF-A0AAJ2ACX3-F1
#
_entry.id   AF-A0AAJ2ACX3-F1
#
_cell.length_a   1.000
_cell.length_b   1.000
_cell.length_c   1.000
_cell.angle_alpha   90.00
_cell.angle_beta   90.00
_cell.angle_gamma   90.00
#
_symmetry.space_group_name_H-M   'P 1'
#
loop_
_entity.id
_entity.type
_entity.pdbx_description
1 polymer ?
#
loop_
_entity_poly.entity_id
_entity_poly.type
_entity_poly.pdbx_seq_one_letter_code
_entity_poly.pdbx_strand_id
1 'polypeptide(L)'
;MKWRPVLDEDTINWRDNVHVRAAQMTSIEALAARDSDRFSPALETDWLAVAQQRGFVKSSGYIDTGALMTKMNDLYGGAYLEATSLDMVAKQSAPWVVRLLKCSHTLFHPLQYILMAHLLRQCEGPNRRAEVAPRLRTNQPIVCPNSYAAHEPKHAVEEVRVTETADRQQVGHARCICGLRFTFSRCEADGETPCDVQITKYGHDWANAVRAMHGQGHSYPAIERSMGLPPRAALRMSKRLGDQKRSKPTPAQLLQCRREWRQTLRKVAPGGHLLAAQRNKLLYNRLREFDRDWLTRSAQRRGQPRRKASEMEWKRRDREWRTRLETAAAKLRGLDSPAVRVSKAAMAAEAGVWVLGASVRNKLPLCHAALRDLAESAEQFQIRRLEVARMRLSACSQEVTRWKLLKLACISRVLNPIVEAALTELEIKNVTRHSPARAPVD
;
A
#
# COMPACT_ATOMS: atom_id res chain seq x y z
N MET A 1 37.02 25.24 8.86
CA MET A 1 35.62 25.60 8.54
C MET A 1 34.75 25.30 9.75
N LYS A 2 34.28 26.34 10.45
CA LYS A 2 33.32 26.23 11.55
C LYS A 2 31.95 25.92 10.95
N TRP A 3 31.44 24.71 11.16
CA TRP A 3 30.04 24.41 10.89
C TRP A 3 29.21 25.06 12.01
N ARG A 4 28.90 26.35 11.84
CA ARG A 4 27.69 26.90 12.46
C ARG A 4 26.55 26.53 11.52
N PRO A 5 25.52 25.81 11.97
CA PRO A 5 24.28 25.85 11.23
C PRO A 5 23.82 27.31 11.31
N VAL A 6 23.65 27.94 10.15
CA VAL A 6 22.77 29.09 10.04
C VAL A 6 21.39 28.51 10.35
N LEU A 7 21.04 28.48 11.64
CA LEU A 7 19.65 28.50 12.05
C LEU A 7 19.19 29.89 11.62
N ASP A 8 18.48 29.94 10.49
CA ASP A 8 17.64 31.10 10.23
C ASP A 8 16.77 31.30 11.47
N GLU A 9 16.81 32.49 12.03
CA GLU A 9 16.05 32.87 13.24
C GLU A 9 14.54 32.95 12.98
N ASP A 10 14.09 32.65 11.76
CA ASP A 10 12.73 32.18 11.43
C ASP A 10 12.51 30.72 11.89
N THR A 11 12.91 30.48 13.13
CA THR A 11 12.92 29.24 13.88
C THR A 11 11.63 28.45 13.62
N ILE A 12 11.75 27.22 13.15
CA ILE A 12 10.62 26.26 13.11
C ILE A 12 10.12 26.09 14.54
N ASN A 13 9.14 26.90 14.93
CA ASN A 13 8.73 27.05 16.31
C ASN A 13 7.56 26.11 16.62
N TRP A 14 7.80 24.80 16.46
CA TRP A 14 6.90 23.81 17.05
C TRP A 14 7.09 23.71 18.57
N ARG A 15 8.06 24.42 19.17
CA ARG A 15 8.24 24.48 20.63
C ARG A 15 7.06 25.14 21.34
N ASP A 16 6.43 26.10 20.67
CA ASP A 16 5.21 26.76 21.15
C ASP A 16 3.93 26.02 20.73
N ASN A 17 4.03 24.97 19.91
CA ASN A 17 2.88 24.15 19.56
C ASN A 17 2.46 23.29 20.76
N VAL A 18 1.30 23.64 21.34
CA VAL A 18 0.73 22.98 22.52
C VAL A 18 0.52 21.48 22.35
N HIS A 19 0.21 21.01 21.14
CA HIS A 19 -0.01 19.58 20.86
C HIS A 19 1.31 18.81 20.76
N VAL A 20 2.35 19.44 20.19
CA VAL A 20 3.71 18.87 20.20
C VAL A 20 4.23 18.76 21.63
N ARG A 21 4.03 19.80 22.45
CA ARG A 21 4.39 19.78 23.87
C ARG A 21 3.65 18.67 24.64
N ALA A 22 2.35 18.49 24.38
CA ALA A 22 1.57 17.41 24.99
C ALA A 22 2.09 16.01 24.60
N ALA A 23 2.43 15.80 23.33
CA ALA A 23 3.02 14.55 22.86
C ALA A 23 4.40 14.27 23.50
N GLN A 24 5.21 15.33 23.69
CA GLN A 24 6.50 15.22 24.38
C GLN A 24 6.33 14.83 25.85
N MET A 25 5.42 15.47 26.57
CA MET A 25 5.12 15.12 27.97
C MET A 25 4.67 13.66 28.10
N THR A 26 3.76 13.23 27.23
CA THR A 26 3.30 11.83 27.18
C THR A 26 4.47 10.87 26.89
N SER A 27 5.40 11.27 26.01
CA SER A 27 6.60 10.46 25.70
C SER A 27 7.53 10.35 26.91
N ILE A 28 7.71 11.42 27.70
CA ILE A 28 8.53 11.42 28.91
C ILE A 28 7.89 10.52 29.98
N GLU A 29 6.58 10.63 30.20
CA GLU A 29 5.83 9.79 31.13
C GLU A 29 5.93 8.31 30.75
N ALA A 30 5.84 7.99 29.46
CA ALA A 30 6.01 6.65 28.93
C ALA A 30 7.40 6.06 29.24
N LEU A 31 8.44 6.87 29.12
CA LEU A 31 9.83 6.48 29.38
C LEU A 31 10.14 6.38 30.88
N ALA A 32 9.44 7.17 31.71
CA ALA A 32 9.62 7.21 33.16
C ALA A 32 8.82 6.12 33.90
N ALA A 33 7.82 5.53 33.26
CA ALA A 33 7.04 4.43 33.80
C ALA A 33 7.94 3.19 34.01
N ARG A 34 8.09 2.74 35.26
CA ARG A 34 8.95 1.61 35.65
C ARG A 34 8.35 0.23 35.38
N ASP A 35 7.06 0.18 35.06
CA ASP A 35 6.35 -1.06 34.72
C ASP A 35 6.03 -1.11 33.23
N SER A 36 6.35 -2.23 32.59
CA SER A 36 5.95 -2.57 31.22
C SER A 36 4.43 -2.56 31.00
N ASP A 37 3.64 -2.62 32.07
CA ASP A 37 2.17 -2.66 32.01
C ASP A 37 1.51 -1.28 31.91
N ARG A 38 2.24 -0.19 32.22
CA ARG A 38 1.65 1.17 32.21
C ARG A 38 1.68 1.86 30.86
N PHE A 39 2.59 1.47 29.97
CA PHE A 39 2.51 1.87 28.57
C PHE A 39 1.81 0.82 27.71
N SER A 40 0.67 0.34 28.19
CA SER A 40 -0.43 0.10 27.28
C SER A 40 -1.09 1.46 27.10
N PRO A 41 -0.88 2.19 26.00
CA PRO A 41 -1.59 3.45 25.77
C PRO A 41 -3.05 3.07 25.71
N ALA A 42 -3.75 3.09 26.85
CA ALA A 42 -4.99 2.37 27.13
C ALA A 42 -5.72 2.10 25.83
N LEU A 43 -5.40 0.95 25.22
CA LEU A 43 -5.90 0.63 23.90
C LEU A 43 -7.38 0.42 24.17
N GLU A 44 -8.17 1.44 23.89
CA GLU A 44 -9.42 1.21 23.19
C GLU A 44 -9.07 0.13 22.16
N THR A 45 -9.47 -1.11 22.43
CA THR A 45 -9.00 -2.33 21.76
C THR A 45 -9.30 -2.35 20.26
N ASP A 46 -9.89 -1.25 19.77
CA ASP A 46 -10.29 -1.02 18.41
C ASP A 46 -10.06 0.45 18.02
N TRP A 47 -8.82 0.79 17.62
CA TRP A 47 -8.46 2.10 17.06
C TRP A 47 -9.40 2.55 15.93
N LEU A 48 -9.92 1.60 15.15
CA LEU A 48 -10.86 1.88 14.07
C LEU A 48 -12.22 2.33 14.61
N ALA A 49 -12.74 1.68 15.65
CA ALA A 49 -13.99 2.10 16.30
C ALA A 49 -13.87 3.52 16.87
N VAL A 50 -12.73 3.86 17.46
CA VAL A 50 -12.49 5.21 18.01
C VAL A 50 -12.43 6.23 16.88
N ALA A 51 -11.66 5.94 15.83
CA ALA A 51 -11.60 6.80 14.65
C ALA A 51 -12.98 6.99 14.00
N GLN A 52 -13.83 5.97 14.00
CA GLN A 52 -15.22 6.06 13.55
C GLN A 52 -16.04 7.00 14.45
N GLN A 53 -15.94 6.86 15.77
CA GLN A 53 -16.62 7.76 16.72
C GLN A 53 -16.17 9.22 16.58
N ARG A 54 -14.91 9.46 16.21
CA ARG A 54 -14.35 10.80 15.99
C ARG A 54 -14.60 11.33 14.56
N GLY A 55 -15.38 10.64 13.74
CA GLY A 55 -15.78 11.12 12.40
C GLY A 55 -14.75 10.89 11.28
N PHE A 56 -13.71 10.08 11.51
CA PHE A 56 -12.71 9.75 10.49
C PHE A 56 -13.07 8.55 9.62
N VAL A 57 -14.27 7.99 9.80
CA VAL A 57 -14.82 6.91 8.96
C VAL A 57 -16.12 7.39 8.35
N LYS A 58 -16.21 7.32 7.02
CA LYS A 58 -17.41 7.72 6.27
C LYS A 58 -18.56 6.75 6.55
N SER A 59 -19.79 7.19 6.30
CA SER A 59 -20.99 6.33 6.36
C SER A 59 -20.91 5.07 5.49
N SER A 60 -20.04 5.07 4.48
CA SER A 60 -19.72 3.92 3.62
C SER A 60 -18.72 2.92 4.24
N GLY A 61 -18.21 3.16 5.45
CA GLY A 61 -17.22 2.33 6.13
C GLY A 61 -15.77 2.56 5.68
N TYR A 62 -15.53 3.50 4.76
CA TYR A 62 -14.18 3.86 4.32
C TYR A 62 -13.55 4.92 5.25
N ILE A 63 -12.29 4.72 5.60
CA ILE A 63 -11.50 5.70 6.37
C ILE A 63 -11.27 6.95 5.52
N ASP A 64 -11.65 8.11 6.04
CA ASP A 64 -11.36 9.40 5.42
C ASP A 64 -9.88 9.76 5.63
N THR A 65 -9.05 9.24 4.73
CA THR A 65 -7.59 9.43 4.78
C THR A 65 -7.21 10.90 4.65
N GLY A 66 -7.97 11.68 3.87
CA GLY A 66 -7.71 13.11 3.69
C GLY A 66 -7.94 13.86 4.99
N ALA A 67 -9.11 13.68 5.62
CA ALA A 67 -9.44 14.33 6.89
C ALA A 67 -8.44 13.98 8.00
N LEU A 68 -8.03 12.71 8.08
CA LEU A 68 -7.06 12.26 9.09
C LEU A 68 -5.67 12.88 8.88
N MET A 69 -5.19 12.93 7.63
CA MET A 69 -3.92 13.55 7.30
C MET A 69 -3.92 15.07 7.54
N THR A 70 -5.00 15.75 7.13
CA THR A 70 -5.17 17.19 7.38
C THR A 70 -5.14 17.47 8.87
N LYS A 71 -5.94 16.75 9.67
CA LYS A 71 -5.97 16.97 11.12
C LYS A 71 -4.64 16.71 11.81
N MET A 72 -3.90 15.68 11.38
CA MET A 72 -2.57 15.39 11.89
C MET A 72 -1.59 16.53 11.57
N ASN A 73 -1.65 17.08 10.36
CA ASN A 73 -0.84 18.23 9.97
C ASN A 73 -1.25 19.51 10.72
N ASP A 74 -2.54 19.73 10.96
CA ASP A 74 -3.05 20.89 11.70
C ASP A 74 -2.59 20.87 13.17
N LEU A 75 -2.62 19.69 13.81
CA LEU A 75 -2.24 19.57 15.21
C LEU A 75 -0.73 19.71 15.43
N TYR A 76 0.09 19.05 14.61
CA TYR A 76 1.53 18.95 14.88
C TYR A 76 2.38 19.83 13.97
N GLY A 77 1.87 20.25 12.83
CA GLY A 77 2.60 21.02 11.82
C GLY A 77 3.49 20.14 10.94
N GLY A 78 3.54 20.47 9.64
CA GLY A 78 4.33 19.72 8.66
C GLY A 78 5.82 19.67 9.01
N ALA A 79 6.39 20.77 9.50
CA ALA A 79 7.80 20.85 9.85
C ALA A 79 8.20 19.95 11.04
N TYR A 80 7.31 19.74 12.02
CA TYR A 80 7.55 18.78 13.11
C TYR A 80 7.45 17.33 12.61
N LEU A 81 6.44 17.04 11.78
CA LEU A 81 6.26 15.72 11.21
C LEU A 81 7.45 15.33 10.32
N GLU A 82 7.97 16.27 9.52
CA GLU A 82 9.18 16.07 8.73
C GLU A 82 10.43 15.86 9.60
N ALA A 83 10.63 16.71 10.63
CA ALA A 83 11.75 16.57 11.56
C ALA A 83 11.76 15.24 12.33
N THR A 84 10.58 14.65 12.56
CA THR A 84 10.42 13.34 13.21
C THR A 84 10.33 12.17 12.22
N SER A 85 10.46 12.43 10.90
CA SER A 85 10.27 11.45 9.83
C SER A 85 8.92 10.74 9.88
N LEU A 86 7.89 11.43 10.36
CA LEU A 86 6.49 11.01 10.41
C LEU A 86 5.62 11.75 9.38
N ASP A 87 6.25 12.48 8.47
CA ASP A 87 5.60 13.11 7.33
C ASP A 87 4.88 12.05 6.48
N MET A 88 3.71 12.42 5.97
CA MET A 88 2.80 11.51 5.27
C MET A 88 2.81 11.73 3.76
N VAL A 89 3.99 12.03 3.19
CA VAL A 89 4.14 12.32 1.76
C VAL A 89 3.64 11.15 0.91
N ALA A 90 2.97 11.47 -0.20
CA ALA A 90 2.23 10.57 -1.10
C ALA A 90 3.05 9.44 -1.79
N LYS A 91 4.29 9.20 -1.39
CA LYS A 91 5.17 8.15 -1.96
C LYS A 91 4.93 6.75 -1.39
N GLN A 92 4.12 6.61 -0.33
CA GLN A 92 3.74 5.31 0.24
C GLN A 92 2.34 4.89 -0.20
N SER A 93 2.11 3.59 -0.45
CA SER A 93 0.79 3.09 -0.91
C SER A 93 -0.36 3.31 0.08
N ALA A 94 -0.04 3.53 1.37
CA ALA A 94 -0.96 3.98 2.40
C ALA A 94 -0.18 4.71 3.53
N PRO A 95 -0.65 5.88 4.00
CA PRO A 95 -0.05 6.59 5.14
C PRO A 95 -0.04 5.75 6.42
N TRP A 96 0.96 5.94 7.28
CA TRP A 96 1.10 5.17 8.52
C TRP A 96 -0.13 5.31 9.43
N VAL A 97 -0.78 6.48 9.44
CA VAL A 97 -2.01 6.74 10.19
C VAL A 97 -3.14 5.80 9.80
N VAL A 98 -3.29 5.49 8.51
CA VAL A 98 -4.32 4.56 8.00
C VAL A 98 -3.95 3.11 8.33
N ARG A 99 -2.66 2.77 8.23
CA ARG A 99 -2.19 1.42 8.57
C ARG A 99 -2.36 1.12 10.06
N LEU A 100 -2.13 2.12 10.92
CA LEU A 100 -2.30 1.99 12.36
C LEU A 100 -3.75 1.63 12.73
N LEU A 101 -4.73 2.22 12.04
CA LEU A 101 -6.15 1.91 12.24
C LEU A 101 -6.55 0.51 11.72
N LYS A 102 -5.89 0.00 10.68
CA LYS A 102 -6.28 -1.23 10.00
C LYS A 102 -5.53 -2.48 10.45
N CYS A 103 -4.31 -2.34 10.94
CA CYS A 103 -3.41 -3.47 11.17
C CYS A 103 -3.19 -3.68 12.67
N SER A 104 -3.94 -4.61 13.26
CA SER A 104 -3.82 -5.00 14.67
C SER A 104 -2.51 -5.74 15.02
N HIS A 105 -1.84 -6.33 14.02
CA HIS A 105 -0.63 -7.16 14.22
C HIS A 105 0.68 -6.50 13.77
N THR A 106 0.64 -5.23 13.35
CA THR A 106 1.83 -4.50 12.89
C THR A 106 2.39 -3.66 14.03
N LEU A 107 3.70 -3.73 14.25
CA LEU A 107 4.39 -2.89 15.22
C LEU A 107 4.68 -1.51 14.62
N PHE A 108 4.29 -0.46 15.34
CA PHE A 108 4.57 0.94 14.98
C PHE A 108 5.51 1.59 16.00
N HIS A 109 6.11 2.71 15.60
CA HIS A 109 6.99 3.46 16.49
C HIS A 109 6.18 4.04 17.67
N PRO A 110 6.68 4.07 18.92
CA PRO A 110 5.94 4.59 20.07
C PRO A 110 5.37 6.00 19.86
N LEU A 111 6.15 6.87 19.22
CA LEU A 111 5.69 8.22 18.86
C LEU A 111 4.45 8.20 17.94
N GLN A 112 4.32 7.23 17.02
CA GLN A 112 3.13 7.11 16.17
C GLN A 112 1.87 6.79 16.99
N TYR A 113 1.99 5.92 17.99
CA TYR A 113 0.89 5.65 18.92
C TYR A 113 0.55 6.88 19.76
N ILE A 114 1.56 7.59 20.27
CA ILE A 114 1.37 8.80 21.08
C ILE A 114 0.65 9.89 20.28
N LEU A 115 1.12 10.18 19.07
CA LEU A 115 0.51 11.20 18.22
C LEU A 115 -0.92 10.82 17.80
N MET A 116 -1.17 9.54 17.51
CA MET A 116 -2.51 9.06 17.17
C MET A 116 -3.46 9.14 18.38
N ALA A 117 -3.03 8.66 19.54
CA ALA A 117 -3.81 8.71 20.77
C ALA A 117 -4.21 10.16 21.10
N HIS A 118 -3.22 11.07 21.06
CA HIS A 118 -3.47 12.48 21.32
C HIS A 118 -4.40 13.09 20.28
N LEU A 119 -4.20 12.82 18.98
CA LEU A 119 -5.10 13.30 17.93
C LEU A 119 -6.55 12.87 18.18
N LEU A 120 -6.79 11.58 18.45
CA LEU A 120 -8.14 11.07 18.69
C LEU A 120 -8.76 11.66 19.96
N ARG A 121 -7.97 11.93 21.00
CA ARG A 121 -8.44 12.61 22.22
C ARG A 121 -8.82 14.06 21.96
N GLN A 122 -8.06 14.78 21.14
CA GLN A 122 -8.30 16.19 20.77
C GLN A 122 -9.48 16.38 19.82
N CYS A 123 -9.88 15.33 19.10
CA CYS A 123 -11.06 15.38 18.25
C CYS A 123 -12.27 15.02 19.09
N GLU A 124 -12.98 15.97 19.69
CA GLU A 124 -14.27 15.68 20.33
C GLU A 124 -15.20 15.07 19.28
N GLY A 125 -15.54 13.79 19.46
CA GLY A 125 -16.69 13.21 18.76
C GLY A 125 -17.98 13.80 19.32
N PRO A 126 -19.14 13.60 18.69
CA PRO A 126 -20.41 13.86 19.35
C PRO A 126 -20.39 13.15 20.71
N ASN A 127 -20.38 13.95 21.77
CA ASN A 127 -20.29 13.52 23.17
C ASN A 127 -21.41 12.51 23.44
N ARG A 128 -21.09 11.22 23.45
CA ARG A 128 -21.86 10.23 24.19
C ARG A 128 -20.92 9.66 25.23
N ARG A 129 -21.07 10.14 26.46
CA ARG A 129 -20.88 9.26 27.63
C ARG A 129 -21.50 7.93 27.25
N ALA A 130 -20.78 6.84 27.52
CA ALA A 130 -21.27 5.48 27.31
C ALA A 130 -22.54 5.23 28.13
N GLU A 131 -23.68 5.73 27.66
CA GLU A 131 -24.92 4.99 27.79
C GLU A 131 -24.70 3.75 26.93
N VAL A 132 -24.64 2.60 27.60
CA VAL A 132 -24.70 1.30 26.96
C VAL A 132 -25.86 1.37 25.97
N ALA A 133 -25.54 1.44 24.66
CA ALA A 133 -26.57 1.51 23.65
C ALA A 133 -27.54 0.35 23.90
N PRO A 134 -28.86 0.60 23.94
CA PRO A 134 -29.81 -0.42 24.29
C PRO A 134 -29.62 -1.64 23.39
N ARG A 135 -29.53 -2.83 24.01
CA ARG A 135 -29.33 -4.08 23.30
C ARG A 135 -30.44 -4.27 22.25
N LEU A 136 -30.05 -4.68 21.05
CA LEU A 136 -30.98 -4.99 19.97
C LEU A 136 -31.85 -6.18 20.37
N ARG A 137 -33.14 -6.11 20.03
CA ARG A 137 -34.11 -7.19 20.27
C ARG A 137 -34.61 -7.76 18.94
N THR A 138 -34.74 -9.08 18.90
CA THR A 138 -35.42 -9.77 17.80
C THR A 138 -36.86 -9.25 17.71
N ASN A 139 -37.33 -8.99 16.49
CA ASN A 139 -38.65 -8.41 16.18
C ASN A 139 -38.93 -7.02 16.80
N GLN A 140 -37.90 -6.24 17.15
CA GLN A 140 -38.11 -4.82 17.44
C GLN A 140 -38.58 -4.08 16.17
N PRO A 141 -39.47 -3.08 16.28
CA PRO A 141 -39.92 -2.29 15.14
C PRO A 141 -38.73 -1.53 14.56
N ILE A 142 -38.37 -1.82 13.32
CA ILE A 142 -37.27 -1.15 12.62
C ILE A 142 -37.81 -0.48 11.37
N VAL A 143 -37.56 0.82 11.24
CA VAL A 143 -37.97 1.57 10.05
C VAL A 143 -37.15 1.12 8.85
N CYS A 144 -37.83 0.84 7.73
CA CYS A 144 -37.16 0.51 6.49
C CYS A 144 -36.35 1.72 5.97
N PRO A 145 -35.03 1.58 5.73
CA PRO A 145 -34.20 2.69 5.26
C PRO A 145 -34.33 2.94 3.74
N ASN A 146 -35.24 2.26 3.04
CA ASN A 146 -35.44 2.43 1.61
C ASN A 146 -36.31 3.66 1.31
N SER A 147 -35.68 4.78 0.95
CA SER A 147 -36.38 6.01 0.53
C SER A 147 -37.14 5.90 -0.80
N TYR A 148 -36.94 4.82 -1.56
CA TYR A 148 -37.60 4.54 -2.84
C TYR A 148 -38.67 3.45 -2.74
N ALA A 149 -39.00 3.01 -1.53
CA ALA A 149 -40.05 2.02 -1.34
C ALA A 149 -41.43 2.60 -1.67
N ALA A 150 -42.34 1.75 -2.13
CA ALA A 150 -43.73 2.14 -2.36
C ALA A 150 -44.54 2.22 -1.06
N HIS A 151 -44.05 1.64 0.04
CA HIS A 151 -44.67 1.72 1.36
C HIS A 151 -44.41 3.07 2.04
N GLU A 152 -45.12 3.35 3.11
CA GLU A 152 -45.04 4.64 3.82
C GLU A 152 -43.64 4.92 4.41
N PRO A 153 -43.24 6.21 4.58
CA PRO A 153 -41.90 6.62 5.01
C PRO A 153 -41.45 6.16 6.42
N LYS A 154 -42.32 5.51 7.19
CA LYS A 154 -42.04 4.93 8.51
C LYS A 154 -42.44 3.46 8.62
N HIS A 155 -42.47 2.76 7.49
CA HIS A 155 -42.82 1.35 7.44
C HIS A 155 -41.91 0.51 8.33
N ALA A 156 -42.50 -0.20 9.29
CA ALA A 156 -41.80 -1.14 10.15
C ALA A 156 -41.54 -2.46 9.40
N VAL A 157 -40.29 -2.89 9.41
CA VAL A 157 -39.83 -4.10 8.75
C VAL A 157 -40.42 -5.36 9.40
N GLU A 158 -40.80 -6.35 8.59
CA GLU A 158 -41.58 -7.52 9.04
C GLU A 158 -40.75 -8.51 9.86
N GLU A 159 -39.46 -8.65 9.52
CA GLU A 159 -38.57 -9.62 10.15
C GLU A 159 -37.27 -8.97 10.57
N VAL A 160 -37.00 -8.98 11.87
CA VAL A 160 -35.74 -8.51 12.47
C VAL A 160 -35.15 -9.63 13.32
N ARG A 161 -34.00 -10.17 12.93
CA ARG A 161 -33.25 -11.18 13.69
C ARG A 161 -31.98 -10.57 14.26
N VAL A 162 -31.65 -10.87 15.51
CA VAL A 162 -30.41 -10.40 16.12
C VAL A 162 -29.45 -11.57 16.31
N THR A 163 -28.20 -11.39 15.89
CA THR A 163 -27.10 -12.34 16.10
C THR A 163 -25.98 -11.67 16.88
N GLU A 164 -25.25 -12.42 17.69
CA GLU A 164 -24.06 -11.93 18.40
C GLU A 164 -22.79 -12.48 17.76
N THR A 165 -21.79 -11.64 17.54
CA THR A 165 -20.48 -12.05 17.02
C THR A 165 -19.59 -12.60 18.14
N ALA A 166 -18.46 -13.23 17.79
CA ALA A 166 -17.47 -13.72 18.76
C ALA A 166 -16.97 -12.61 19.72
N ASP A 167 -16.97 -11.37 19.25
CA ASP A 167 -16.56 -10.17 19.99
C ASP A 167 -17.69 -9.55 20.84
N ARG A 168 -18.79 -10.28 21.06
CA ARG A 168 -19.99 -9.85 21.81
C ARG A 168 -20.72 -8.64 21.22
N GLN A 169 -20.54 -8.38 19.92
CA GLN A 169 -21.26 -7.31 19.21
C GLN A 169 -22.57 -7.85 18.64
N GLN A 170 -23.67 -7.11 18.80
CA GLN A 170 -24.97 -7.47 18.23
C GLN A 170 -25.11 -6.94 16.81
N VAL A 171 -25.61 -7.79 15.91
CA VAL A 171 -25.94 -7.45 14.53
C VAL A 171 -27.39 -7.81 14.27
N GLY A 172 -28.19 -6.81 13.97
CA GLY A 172 -29.56 -6.96 13.50
C GLY A 172 -29.59 -7.25 12.00
N HIS A 173 -30.42 -8.21 11.59
CA HIS A 173 -30.70 -8.59 10.21
C HIS A 173 -32.16 -8.33 9.93
N ALA A 174 -32.44 -7.42 8.99
CA ALA A 174 -33.78 -6.96 8.68
C ALA A 174 -34.19 -7.33 7.25
N ARG A 175 -35.48 -7.66 7.05
CA ARG A 175 -36.06 -7.96 5.73
C ARG A 175 -37.41 -7.29 5.54
N CYS A 176 -37.48 -6.39 4.56
CA CYS A 176 -38.68 -5.61 4.24
C CYS A 176 -39.48 -6.21 3.06
N ILE A 177 -40.81 -5.97 3.03
CA ILE A 177 -41.71 -6.27 1.88
C ILE A 177 -41.29 -5.58 0.57
N CYS A 178 -40.59 -4.44 0.62
CA CYS A 178 -40.01 -3.82 -0.57
C CYS A 178 -38.86 -4.66 -1.18
N GLY A 179 -38.53 -5.79 -0.55
CA GLY A 179 -37.50 -6.75 -0.96
C GLY A 179 -36.11 -6.39 -0.45
N LEU A 180 -35.96 -5.26 0.27
CA LEU A 180 -34.70 -4.83 0.85
C LEU A 180 -34.28 -5.78 1.99
N ARG A 181 -33.03 -6.20 1.97
CA ARG A 181 -32.38 -6.87 3.10
C ARG A 181 -31.16 -6.08 3.52
N PHE A 182 -31.01 -5.88 4.82
CA PHE A 182 -29.91 -5.09 5.37
C PHE A 182 -29.53 -5.56 6.77
N THR A 183 -28.33 -5.20 7.19
CA THR A 183 -27.85 -5.38 8.55
C THR A 183 -27.60 -4.03 9.21
N PHE A 184 -27.71 -3.99 10.52
CA PHE A 184 -27.48 -2.80 11.34
C PHE A 184 -26.94 -3.21 12.71
N SER A 185 -26.16 -2.34 13.35
CA SER A 185 -25.53 -2.63 14.65
C SER A 185 -26.18 -1.87 15.81
N ARG A 186 -26.91 -0.79 15.52
CA ARG A 186 -27.46 0.14 16.51
C ARG A 186 -28.77 0.76 15.98
N CYS A 187 -29.54 1.37 16.87
CA CYS A 187 -30.64 2.27 16.50
C CYS A 187 -30.35 3.70 17.01
N GLU A 188 -31.06 4.68 16.47
CA GLU A 188 -31.06 6.05 16.99
C GLU A 188 -31.78 6.14 18.34
N ALA A 189 -31.88 7.35 18.89
CA ALA A 189 -32.51 7.59 20.20
C ALA A 189 -34.00 7.19 20.22
N ASP A 190 -34.65 7.13 19.06
CA ASP A 190 -36.02 6.67 18.89
C ASP A 190 -36.18 5.14 19.04
N GLY A 191 -35.08 4.37 18.98
CA GLY A 191 -35.08 2.91 19.07
C GLY A 191 -35.56 2.18 17.79
N GLU A 192 -36.04 2.90 16.78
CA GLU A 192 -36.66 2.34 15.58
C GLU A 192 -35.85 2.62 14.32
N THR A 193 -35.12 3.73 14.28
CA THR A 193 -34.32 4.11 13.11
C THR A 193 -32.97 3.39 13.15
N PRO A 194 -32.65 2.52 12.18
CA PRO A 194 -31.41 1.76 12.20
C PRO A 194 -30.20 2.62 11.82
N CYS A 195 -29.10 2.49 12.56
CA CYS A 195 -27.80 3.09 12.25
C CYS A 195 -26.85 2.09 11.59
N ASP A 196 -25.79 2.61 10.94
CA ASP A 196 -24.73 1.80 10.31
C ASP A 196 -25.29 0.74 9.33
N VAL A 197 -26.36 1.11 8.61
CA VAL A 197 -27.09 0.23 7.71
C VAL A 197 -26.18 -0.25 6.58
N GLN A 198 -26.02 -1.56 6.48
CA GLN A 198 -25.36 -2.22 5.36
C GLN A 198 -26.37 -3.02 4.54
N ILE A 199 -26.59 -2.60 3.30
CA ILE A 199 -27.51 -3.26 2.38
C ILE A 199 -26.89 -4.56 1.87
N THR A 200 -27.49 -5.70 2.22
CA THR A 200 -27.06 -7.03 1.76
C THR A 200 -27.76 -7.45 0.47
N LYS A 201 -28.99 -6.99 0.26
CA LYS A 201 -29.75 -7.20 -0.99
C LYS A 201 -30.65 -6.00 -1.26
N TYR A 202 -30.52 -5.42 -2.46
CA TYR A 202 -31.43 -4.38 -2.93
C TYR A 202 -32.82 -4.94 -3.25
N GLY A 203 -33.85 -4.19 -2.86
CA GLY A 203 -35.25 -4.54 -3.06
C GLY A 203 -35.76 -4.32 -4.48
N HIS A 204 -36.98 -4.79 -4.75
CA HIS A 204 -37.62 -4.67 -6.06
C HIS A 204 -38.02 -3.21 -6.35
N ASP A 205 -38.51 -2.47 -5.35
CA ASP A 205 -38.85 -1.05 -5.46
C ASP A 205 -37.63 -0.18 -5.80
N TRP A 206 -36.50 -0.44 -5.14
CA TRP A 206 -35.24 0.23 -5.44
C TRP A 206 -34.79 -0.07 -6.88
N ALA A 207 -34.95 -1.31 -7.34
CA ALA A 207 -34.63 -1.68 -8.72
C ALA A 207 -35.58 -1.03 -9.75
N ASN A 208 -36.85 -0.84 -9.39
CA ASN A 208 -37.82 -0.13 -10.22
C ASN A 208 -37.43 1.35 -10.34
N ALA A 209 -37.05 2.00 -9.24
CA ALA A 209 -36.60 3.39 -9.23
C ALA A 209 -35.31 3.59 -10.05
N VAL A 210 -34.33 2.68 -9.97
CA VAL A 210 -33.13 2.70 -10.83
C VAL A 210 -33.53 2.60 -12.31
N ARG A 211 -34.45 1.70 -12.66
CA ARG A 211 -34.94 1.52 -14.04
C ARG A 211 -35.69 2.74 -14.55
N ALA A 212 -36.49 3.40 -13.70
CA ALA A 212 -37.20 4.63 -14.04
C ALA A 212 -36.22 5.77 -14.36
N MET A 213 -35.24 6.03 -13.48
CA MET A 213 -34.24 7.07 -13.73
C MET A 213 -33.36 6.78 -14.96
N HIS A 214 -32.98 5.52 -15.17
CA HIS A 214 -32.27 5.15 -16.39
C HIS A 214 -33.15 5.34 -17.64
N GLY A 215 -34.45 5.03 -17.56
CA GLY A 215 -35.43 5.28 -18.62
C GLY A 215 -35.62 6.76 -18.95
N GLN A 216 -35.44 7.64 -17.97
CA GLN A 216 -35.43 9.10 -18.12
C GLN A 216 -34.10 9.65 -18.69
N GLY A 217 -33.14 8.78 -19.00
CA GLY A 217 -31.86 9.17 -19.60
C GLY A 217 -30.77 9.57 -18.61
N HIS A 218 -30.98 9.39 -17.30
CA HIS A 218 -29.93 9.65 -16.32
C HIS A 218 -28.75 8.69 -16.50
N SER A 219 -27.53 9.24 -16.49
CA SER A 219 -26.31 8.43 -16.52
C SER A 219 -26.13 7.66 -15.21
N TYR A 220 -25.45 6.51 -15.25
CA TYR A 220 -25.17 5.72 -14.03
C TYR A 220 -24.50 6.52 -12.90
N PRO A 221 -23.55 7.45 -13.17
CA PRO A 221 -23.02 8.34 -12.13
C PRO A 221 -24.04 9.35 -11.57
N ALA A 222 -25.04 9.76 -12.34
CA ALA A 222 -26.13 10.60 -11.84
C ALA A 222 -27.07 9.79 -10.93
N ILE A 223 -27.38 8.55 -11.32
CA ILE A 223 -28.16 7.60 -10.51
C ILE A 223 -27.44 7.28 -9.19
N GLU A 224 -26.11 7.09 -9.23
CA GLU A 224 -25.27 6.92 -8.03
C GLU A 224 -25.41 8.11 -7.07
N ARG A 225 -25.23 9.33 -7.56
CA ARG A 225 -25.32 10.53 -6.71
C ARG A 225 -26.70 10.73 -6.11
N SER A 226 -27.75 10.42 -6.87
CA SER A 226 -29.13 10.56 -6.41
C SER A 226 -29.51 9.49 -5.38
N MET A 227 -29.08 8.23 -5.58
CA MET A 227 -29.54 7.09 -4.77
C MET A 227 -28.52 6.58 -3.74
N GLY A 228 -27.30 7.09 -3.73
CA GLY A 228 -26.22 6.57 -2.88
C GLY A 228 -25.79 5.14 -3.22
N LEU A 229 -25.98 4.70 -4.48
CA LEU A 229 -25.69 3.33 -4.92
C LEU A 229 -24.31 3.19 -5.58
N PRO A 230 -23.56 2.11 -5.33
CA PRO A 230 -22.37 1.80 -6.12
C PRO A 230 -22.71 1.65 -7.62
N PRO A 231 -21.88 2.15 -8.56
CA PRO A 231 -22.17 2.11 -10.00
C PRO A 231 -22.48 0.71 -10.54
N ARG A 232 -21.79 -0.30 -10.00
CA ARG A 232 -22.01 -1.71 -10.35
C ARG A 232 -23.31 -2.29 -9.79
N ALA A 233 -23.86 -1.72 -8.71
CA ALA A 233 -25.18 -2.10 -8.20
C ALA A 233 -26.28 -1.52 -9.10
N ALA A 234 -26.21 -0.23 -9.41
CA ALA A 234 -27.13 0.43 -10.34
C ALA A 234 -27.15 -0.24 -11.72
N LEU A 235 -25.98 -0.58 -12.29
CA LEU A 235 -25.88 -1.33 -13.55
C LEU A 235 -26.49 -2.74 -13.49
N ARG A 236 -26.43 -3.41 -12.32
CA ARG A 236 -27.03 -4.73 -12.15
C ARG A 236 -28.55 -4.64 -12.01
N MET A 237 -29.05 -3.58 -11.39
CA MET A 237 -30.49 -3.34 -11.15
C MET A 237 -31.20 -2.74 -12.37
N SER A 238 -30.47 -2.00 -13.23
CA SER A 238 -31.00 -1.47 -14.50
C SER A 238 -31.23 -2.55 -15.54
N LYS A 239 -30.42 -3.63 -15.50
CA LYS A 239 -30.62 -4.81 -16.34
C LYS A 239 -31.94 -5.47 -15.95
N ARG A 240 -32.87 -5.61 -16.88
CA ARG A 240 -34.09 -6.37 -16.64
C ARG A 240 -33.69 -7.81 -16.26
N LEU A 241 -34.39 -8.42 -15.29
CA LEU A 241 -34.43 -9.88 -15.14
C LEU A 241 -35.10 -10.43 -16.40
N GLY A 242 -34.34 -10.56 -17.48
CA GLY A 242 -34.88 -10.77 -18.84
C GLY A 242 -34.16 -10.00 -19.95
N ASP A 243 -33.19 -9.12 -19.64
CA ASP A 243 -32.28 -8.59 -20.67
C ASP A 243 -31.49 -9.75 -21.24
N GLN A 244 -31.89 -10.09 -22.46
CA GLN A 244 -31.75 -11.39 -23.09
C GLN A 244 -30.30 -11.88 -23.06
N LYS A 245 -30.10 -13.17 -22.74
CA LYS A 245 -28.97 -13.91 -23.30
C LYS A 245 -28.91 -13.52 -24.78
N ARG A 246 -27.82 -12.87 -25.22
CA ARG A 246 -27.62 -12.57 -26.66
C ARG A 246 -28.04 -13.80 -27.43
N SER A 247 -29.04 -13.67 -28.31
CA SER A 247 -29.51 -14.79 -29.10
C SER A 247 -28.31 -15.42 -29.79
N LYS A 248 -28.20 -16.75 -29.73
CA LYS A 248 -27.09 -17.47 -30.36
C LYS A 248 -27.06 -17.04 -31.83
N PRO A 249 -25.92 -16.53 -32.35
CA PRO A 249 -25.85 -16.13 -33.74
C PRO A 249 -26.20 -17.31 -34.64
N THR A 250 -26.92 -17.07 -35.72
CA THR A 250 -27.21 -18.13 -36.69
C THR A 250 -25.91 -18.62 -37.34
N PRO A 251 -25.86 -19.86 -37.87
CA PRO A 251 -24.67 -20.35 -38.58
C PRO A 251 -24.19 -19.41 -39.69
N ALA A 252 -25.10 -18.75 -40.40
CA ALA A 252 -24.79 -17.74 -41.42
C ALA A 252 -24.06 -16.51 -40.83
N GLN A 253 -24.52 -16.01 -39.68
CA GLN A 253 -23.87 -14.89 -38.99
C GLN A 253 -22.48 -15.25 -38.45
N LEU A 254 -22.30 -16.49 -37.95
CA LEU A 254 -20.97 -16.98 -37.56
C LEU A 254 -20.04 -17.07 -38.76
N LEU A 255 -20.51 -17.60 -39.90
CA LEU A 255 -19.72 -17.63 -41.14
C LEU A 255 -19.29 -16.22 -41.59
N GLN A 256 -20.17 -15.23 -41.45
CA GLN A 256 -19.83 -13.83 -41.74
C GLN A 256 -18.75 -13.31 -40.78
N CYS A 257 -18.91 -13.54 -39.47
CA CYS A 257 -17.89 -13.18 -38.48
C CYS A 257 -16.53 -13.85 -38.77
N ARG A 258 -16.53 -15.11 -39.20
CA ARG A 258 -15.33 -15.84 -39.63
C ARG A 258 -14.64 -15.18 -40.83
N ARG A 259 -15.41 -14.71 -41.83
CA ARG A 259 -14.90 -14.02 -43.02
C ARG A 259 -14.27 -12.68 -42.64
N GLU A 260 -14.97 -11.87 -41.85
CA GLU A 260 -14.48 -10.58 -41.36
C GLU A 260 -13.23 -10.74 -40.50
N TRP A 261 -13.16 -11.78 -39.67
CA TRP A 261 -11.99 -12.06 -38.85
C TRP A 261 -10.78 -12.43 -39.72
N ARG A 262 -10.97 -13.24 -40.77
CA ARG A 262 -9.91 -13.54 -41.74
C ARG A 262 -9.43 -12.30 -42.48
N GLN A 263 -10.32 -11.39 -42.86
CA GLN A 263 -9.94 -10.12 -43.48
C GLN A 263 -9.14 -9.24 -42.51
N THR A 264 -9.58 -9.15 -41.25
CA THR A 264 -8.85 -8.44 -40.19
C THR A 264 -7.43 -9.00 -40.02
N LEU A 265 -7.29 -10.33 -39.98
CA LEU A 265 -6.00 -11.01 -39.90
C LEU A 265 -5.11 -10.77 -41.12
N ARG A 266 -5.68 -10.60 -42.33
CA ARG A 266 -4.92 -10.23 -43.53
C ARG A 266 -4.38 -8.80 -43.43
N LYS A 267 -5.20 -7.85 -42.97
CA LYS A 267 -4.81 -6.43 -42.82
C LYS A 267 -3.74 -6.20 -41.76
N VAL A 268 -3.67 -7.07 -40.75
CA VAL A 268 -2.77 -6.92 -39.60
C VAL A 268 -1.49 -7.75 -39.76
N ALA A 269 -1.37 -8.58 -40.79
CA ALA A 269 -0.20 -9.43 -41.02
C ALA A 269 1.11 -8.60 -41.07
N PRO A 270 2.22 -9.06 -40.44
CA PRO A 270 2.42 -10.35 -39.79
C PRO A 270 1.87 -10.46 -38.34
N GLY A 271 1.17 -9.43 -37.85
CA GLY A 271 0.54 -9.43 -36.54
C GLY A 271 -0.54 -10.51 -36.38
N GLY A 272 -0.46 -11.26 -35.28
CA GLY A 272 -1.37 -12.36 -34.98
C GLY A 272 -2.71 -11.92 -34.36
N HIS A 273 -3.40 -12.89 -33.75
CA HIS A 273 -4.70 -12.70 -33.10
C HIS A 273 -4.75 -11.56 -32.08
N LEU A 274 -3.65 -11.27 -31.37
CA LEU A 274 -3.60 -10.19 -30.38
C LEU A 274 -3.79 -8.82 -31.03
N LEU A 275 -3.05 -8.54 -32.11
CA LEU A 275 -3.16 -7.28 -32.84
C LEU A 275 -4.50 -7.18 -33.59
N ALA A 276 -5.00 -8.31 -34.13
CA ALA A 276 -6.34 -8.36 -34.72
C ALA A 276 -7.46 -8.09 -33.69
N ALA A 277 -7.32 -8.60 -32.46
CA ALA A 277 -8.26 -8.36 -31.38
C ALA A 277 -8.23 -6.90 -30.88
N GLN A 278 -7.08 -6.25 -30.92
CA GLN A 278 -6.98 -4.80 -30.66
C GLN A 278 -7.71 -4.00 -31.73
N ARG A 279 -7.61 -4.39 -33.01
CA ARG A 279 -8.29 -3.72 -34.13
C ARG A 279 -9.80 -3.94 -34.14
N ASN A 280 -10.28 -5.11 -33.70
CA ASN A 280 -11.72 -5.38 -33.61
C ASN A 280 -12.08 -6.24 -32.39
N LYS A 281 -12.19 -5.56 -31.24
CA LYS A 281 -12.48 -6.19 -29.94
C LYS A 281 -13.86 -6.84 -29.88
N LEU A 282 -14.85 -6.22 -30.54
CA LEU A 282 -16.23 -6.72 -30.55
C LEU A 282 -16.34 -8.04 -31.32
N LEU A 283 -15.75 -8.10 -32.51
CA LEU A 283 -15.72 -9.31 -33.34
C LEU A 283 -14.95 -10.44 -32.64
N TYR A 284 -13.80 -10.13 -32.04
CA TYR A 284 -13.03 -11.11 -31.25
C TYR A 284 -13.87 -11.68 -30.09
N ASN A 285 -14.53 -10.82 -29.31
CA ASN A 285 -15.35 -11.27 -28.18
C ASN A 285 -16.53 -12.13 -28.64
N ARG A 286 -17.20 -11.76 -29.74
CA ARG A 286 -18.31 -12.53 -30.31
C ARG A 286 -17.87 -13.92 -30.77
N LEU A 287 -16.75 -14.03 -31.49
CA LEU A 287 -16.19 -15.32 -31.91
C LEU A 287 -15.70 -16.14 -30.71
N ARG A 288 -15.14 -15.50 -29.68
CA ARG A 288 -14.72 -16.19 -28.45
C ARG A 288 -15.90 -16.75 -27.66
N GLU A 289 -17.03 -16.06 -27.67
CA GLU A 289 -18.26 -16.43 -26.95
C GLU A 289 -19.02 -17.56 -27.66
N PHE A 290 -19.11 -17.51 -29.00
CA PHE A 290 -19.98 -18.42 -29.76
C PHE A 290 -19.25 -19.42 -30.68
N ASP A 291 -17.94 -19.27 -30.91
CA ASP A 291 -17.17 -20.07 -31.88
C ASP A 291 -15.68 -20.21 -31.51
N ARG A 292 -15.45 -20.53 -30.24
CA ARG A 292 -14.12 -20.56 -29.60
C ARG A 292 -13.14 -21.54 -30.27
N ASP A 293 -13.63 -22.70 -30.68
CA ASP A 293 -12.78 -23.75 -31.27
C ASP A 293 -12.29 -23.36 -32.66
N TRP A 294 -13.14 -22.70 -33.45
CA TRP A 294 -12.73 -22.16 -34.74
C TRP A 294 -11.71 -21.05 -34.57
N LEU A 295 -11.94 -20.13 -33.62
CA LEU A 295 -11.03 -19.03 -33.33
C LEU A 295 -9.66 -19.53 -32.87
N THR A 296 -9.62 -20.57 -32.03
CA THR A 296 -8.36 -21.18 -31.59
C THR A 296 -7.60 -21.82 -32.76
N ARG A 297 -8.30 -22.57 -33.62
CA ARG A 297 -7.71 -23.20 -34.81
C ARG A 297 -7.22 -22.19 -35.86
N SER A 298 -7.89 -21.04 -36.00
CA SER A 298 -7.45 -20.01 -36.94
C SER A 298 -6.13 -19.35 -36.53
N ALA A 299 -5.79 -19.36 -35.23
CA ALA A 299 -4.51 -18.88 -34.72
C ALA A 299 -3.37 -19.86 -35.05
N GLN A 300 -3.62 -21.16 -34.92
CA GLN A 300 -2.63 -22.22 -35.14
C GLN A 300 -2.13 -22.26 -36.58
N ARG A 301 -3.01 -22.01 -37.56
CA ARG A 301 -2.66 -22.02 -39.00
C ARG A 301 -1.74 -20.88 -39.46
N ARG A 302 -1.49 -19.87 -38.62
CA ARG A 302 -0.56 -18.76 -38.90
C ARG A 302 0.45 -18.53 -37.77
N GLY A 303 0.70 -19.56 -36.97
CA GLY A 303 1.90 -19.58 -36.14
C GLY A 303 3.11 -19.62 -37.05
N GLN A 304 3.60 -18.46 -37.50
CA GLN A 304 5.00 -18.39 -37.85
C GLN A 304 5.76 -18.96 -36.66
N PRO A 305 6.70 -19.91 -36.85
CA PRO A 305 7.51 -20.37 -35.74
C PRO A 305 8.09 -19.11 -35.11
N ARG A 306 7.69 -18.84 -33.86
CA ARG A 306 8.29 -17.82 -33.02
C ARG A 306 9.78 -18.04 -33.21
N ARG A 307 10.50 -17.10 -33.85
CA ARG A 307 11.94 -17.19 -34.02
C ARG A 307 12.46 -17.55 -32.63
N LYS A 308 12.86 -18.81 -32.41
CA LYS A 308 13.52 -19.19 -31.16
C LYS A 308 14.71 -18.24 -31.17
N ALA A 309 14.74 -17.25 -30.28
CA ALA A 309 15.95 -16.47 -30.07
C ALA A 309 17.02 -17.53 -29.90
N SER A 310 17.90 -17.62 -30.90
CA SER A 310 18.75 -18.79 -31.07
C SER A 310 19.56 -18.92 -29.79
N GLU A 311 19.94 -20.13 -29.41
CA GLU A 311 20.87 -20.33 -28.29
C GLU A 311 22.11 -19.42 -28.44
N MET A 312 22.52 -19.17 -29.68
CA MET A 312 23.54 -18.19 -30.08
C MET A 312 23.22 -16.75 -29.66
N GLU A 313 21.97 -16.29 -29.74
CA GLU A 313 21.57 -14.94 -29.31
C GLU A 313 21.60 -14.78 -27.79
N TRP A 314 21.23 -15.81 -27.03
CA TRP A 314 21.37 -15.81 -25.57
C TRP A 314 22.82 -15.83 -25.13
N LYS A 315 23.68 -16.64 -25.76
CA LYS A 315 25.13 -16.63 -25.50
C LYS A 315 25.74 -15.25 -25.78
N ARG A 316 25.31 -14.57 -26.84
CA ARG A 316 25.75 -13.20 -27.14
C ARG A 316 25.30 -12.21 -26.05
N ARG A 317 24.03 -12.25 -25.66
CA ARG A 317 23.50 -11.39 -24.58
C ARG A 317 24.18 -11.65 -23.24
N ASP A 318 24.46 -12.91 -22.91
CA ASP A 318 25.11 -13.28 -21.66
C ASP A 318 26.52 -12.68 -21.56
N ARG A 319 27.29 -12.66 -22.66
CA ARG A 319 28.59 -11.98 -22.70
C ARG A 319 28.46 -10.47 -22.59
N GLU A 320 27.57 -9.86 -23.37
CA GLU A 320 27.38 -8.40 -23.38
C GLU A 320 26.92 -7.89 -22.00
N TRP A 321 25.95 -8.56 -21.40
CA TRP A 321 25.40 -8.17 -20.11
C TRP A 321 26.38 -8.42 -18.96
N ARG A 322 27.21 -9.48 -19.04
CA ARG A 322 28.32 -9.67 -18.10
C ARG A 322 29.23 -8.44 -18.08
N THR A 323 29.67 -7.95 -19.24
CA THR A 323 30.53 -6.77 -19.32
C THR A 323 29.85 -5.54 -18.71
N ARG A 324 28.56 -5.33 -19.00
CA ARG A 324 27.78 -4.22 -18.39
C ARG A 324 27.70 -4.34 -16.87
N LEU A 325 27.54 -5.56 -16.33
CA LEU A 325 27.52 -5.82 -14.89
C LEU A 325 28.88 -5.56 -14.24
N GLU A 326 29.99 -5.91 -14.91
CA GLU A 326 31.34 -5.61 -14.46
C GLU A 326 31.58 -4.09 -14.40
N THR A 327 31.21 -3.36 -15.44
CA THR A 327 31.29 -1.89 -15.47
C THR A 327 30.41 -1.25 -14.39
N ALA A 328 29.18 -1.74 -14.22
CA ALA A 328 28.27 -1.26 -13.18
C ALA A 328 28.83 -1.52 -11.78
N ALA A 329 29.41 -2.70 -11.52
CA ALA A 329 30.04 -2.99 -10.25
C ALA A 329 31.23 -2.07 -9.97
N ALA A 330 32.11 -1.83 -10.95
CA ALA A 330 33.23 -0.90 -10.81
C ALA A 330 32.76 0.53 -10.51
N LYS A 331 31.73 1.00 -11.23
CA LYS A 331 31.13 2.32 -11.00
C LYS A 331 30.56 2.45 -9.58
N LEU A 332 29.79 1.47 -9.13
CA LEU A 332 29.22 1.47 -7.78
C LEU A 332 30.29 1.41 -6.67
N ARG A 333 31.42 0.72 -6.90
CA ARG A 333 32.55 0.71 -5.96
C ARG A 333 33.26 2.06 -5.88
N GLY A 334 33.35 2.80 -6.98
CA GLY A 334 33.98 4.13 -7.04
C GLY A 334 33.14 5.27 -6.48
N LEU A 335 31.90 5.02 -6.05
CA LEU A 335 31.06 6.04 -5.39
C LEU A 335 31.44 6.16 -3.92
N ASP A 336 32.26 7.16 -3.60
CA ASP A 336 32.71 7.43 -2.22
C ASP A 336 31.63 8.14 -1.38
N SER A 337 30.67 8.85 -1.99
CA SER A 337 29.57 9.50 -1.25
C SER A 337 28.34 9.79 -2.14
N PRO A 338 27.13 9.30 -1.79
CA PRO A 338 26.86 8.31 -0.75
C PRO A 338 27.41 6.93 -1.16
N ALA A 339 28.01 6.20 -0.21
CA ALA A 339 28.47 4.85 -0.47
C ALA A 339 27.26 3.93 -0.74
N VAL A 340 27.22 3.33 -1.93
CA VAL A 340 26.16 2.39 -2.33
C VAL A 340 26.70 0.96 -2.23
N ARG A 341 25.92 0.04 -1.68
CA ARG A 341 26.27 -1.39 -1.65
C ARG A 341 26.20 -1.97 -3.06
N VAL A 342 27.26 -2.65 -3.48
CA VAL A 342 27.27 -3.40 -4.74
C VAL A 342 26.47 -4.69 -4.57
N SER A 343 25.14 -4.57 -4.54
CA SER A 343 24.25 -5.74 -4.48
C SER A 343 23.91 -6.25 -5.89
N LYS A 344 23.45 -7.51 -6.00
CA LYS A 344 22.96 -8.07 -7.26
C LYS A 344 21.87 -7.19 -7.91
N ALA A 345 20.99 -6.61 -7.10
CA ALA A 345 19.94 -5.72 -7.54
C ALA A 345 20.49 -4.36 -8.01
N ALA A 346 21.42 -3.76 -7.25
CA ALA A 346 22.05 -2.50 -7.62
C ALA A 346 22.84 -2.63 -8.94
N MET A 347 23.62 -3.70 -9.09
CA MET A 347 24.34 -3.98 -10.34
C MET A 347 23.40 -4.14 -11.53
N ALA A 348 22.31 -4.91 -11.39
CA ALA A 348 21.35 -5.12 -12.47
C ALA A 348 20.60 -3.84 -12.86
N ALA A 349 20.25 -3.02 -11.87
CA ALA A 349 19.61 -1.71 -12.08
C ALA A 349 20.55 -0.73 -12.79
N GLU A 350 21.77 -0.58 -12.29
CA GLU A 350 22.79 0.31 -12.88
C GLU A 350 23.19 -0.14 -14.29
N ALA A 351 23.35 -1.45 -14.50
CA ALA A 351 23.65 -2.00 -15.82
C ALA A 351 22.45 -1.92 -16.77
N GLY A 352 21.22 -1.68 -16.29
CA GLY A 352 20.00 -1.66 -17.11
C GLY A 352 19.67 -3.01 -17.75
N VAL A 353 19.92 -4.11 -17.03
CA VAL A 353 19.76 -5.49 -17.54
C VAL A 353 18.78 -6.30 -16.70
N TRP A 354 18.03 -7.18 -17.36
CA TRP A 354 17.06 -8.05 -16.69
C TRP A 354 17.63 -9.44 -16.47
N VAL A 355 18.39 -9.61 -15.39
CA VAL A 355 19.15 -10.83 -15.06
C VAL A 355 18.65 -11.57 -13.82
N LEU A 356 17.76 -10.96 -13.04
CA LEU A 356 17.25 -11.54 -11.78
C LEU A 356 15.97 -12.38 -11.96
N GLY A 357 15.42 -12.44 -13.17
CA GLY A 357 14.21 -13.19 -13.46
C GLY A 357 14.40 -14.71 -13.44
N ALA A 358 13.46 -15.43 -12.84
CA ALA A 358 13.52 -16.91 -12.77
C ALA A 358 13.58 -17.58 -14.15
N SER A 359 12.92 -17.01 -15.17
CA SER A 359 12.85 -17.59 -16.52
C SER A 359 14.09 -17.36 -17.39
N VAL A 360 15.05 -16.56 -16.94
CA VAL A 360 16.35 -16.31 -17.60
C VAL A 360 17.54 -16.89 -16.84
N ARG A 361 17.31 -17.43 -15.64
CA ARG A 361 18.38 -17.96 -14.78
C ARG A 361 19.29 -18.96 -15.47
N ASN A 362 18.70 -19.93 -16.16
CA ASN A 362 19.44 -20.99 -16.83
C ASN A 362 19.99 -20.58 -18.21
N LYS A 363 19.68 -19.36 -18.67
CA LYS A 363 20.07 -18.85 -19.99
C LYS A 363 21.26 -17.89 -19.94
N LEU A 364 21.62 -17.43 -18.74
CA LEU A 364 22.63 -16.40 -18.52
C LEU A 364 23.67 -16.82 -17.44
N PRO A 365 24.36 -17.96 -17.61
CA PRO A 365 25.30 -18.46 -16.62
C PRO A 365 26.45 -17.48 -16.31
N LEU A 366 26.95 -16.75 -17.31
CA LEU A 366 28.06 -15.79 -17.11
C LEU A 366 27.61 -14.59 -16.29
N CYS A 367 26.42 -14.03 -16.56
CA CYS A 367 25.86 -12.96 -15.74
C CYS A 367 25.65 -13.40 -14.29
N HIS A 368 25.17 -14.63 -14.07
CA HIS A 368 24.95 -15.14 -12.72
C HIS A 368 26.24 -15.39 -11.95
N ALA A 369 27.29 -15.88 -12.63
CA ALA A 369 28.62 -15.96 -12.04
C ALA A 369 29.13 -14.57 -11.65
N ALA A 370 29.08 -13.58 -12.57
CA ALA A 370 29.50 -12.21 -12.28
C ALA A 370 28.71 -11.57 -11.12
N LEU A 371 27.39 -11.76 -11.05
CA LEU A 371 26.56 -11.28 -9.95
C LEU A 371 26.90 -11.94 -8.61
N ARG A 372 27.32 -13.21 -8.60
CA ARG A 372 27.74 -13.89 -7.38
C ARG A 372 29.11 -13.39 -6.93
N ASP A 373 30.03 -13.25 -7.87
CA ASP A 373 31.45 -12.97 -7.58
C ASP A 373 31.70 -11.49 -7.29
N LEU A 374 30.91 -10.58 -7.88
CA LEU A 374 31.05 -9.13 -7.71
C LEU A 374 30.18 -8.54 -6.60
N ALA A 375 29.09 -9.22 -6.21
CA ALA A 375 28.17 -8.67 -5.23
C ALA A 375 28.74 -8.72 -3.82
N GLU A 376 28.73 -7.57 -3.14
CA GLU A 376 29.12 -7.46 -1.75
C GLU A 376 28.05 -8.07 -0.84
N SER A 377 28.51 -8.87 0.13
CA SER A 377 27.75 -9.20 1.34
C SER A 377 27.46 -7.94 2.17
N ALA A 378 26.61 -8.06 3.19
CA ALA A 378 26.32 -6.91 4.06
C ALA A 378 27.56 -6.54 4.88
N GLU A 379 28.32 -7.55 5.28
CA GLU A 379 29.56 -7.50 6.03
C GLU A 379 30.66 -6.83 5.23
N GLN A 380 30.91 -7.27 3.99
CA GLN A 380 31.91 -6.65 3.11
C GLN A 380 31.60 -5.17 2.86
N PHE A 381 30.33 -4.81 2.71
CA PHE A 381 29.93 -3.41 2.55
C PHE A 381 30.17 -2.57 3.82
N GLN A 382 29.93 -3.14 5.01
CA GLN A 382 30.25 -2.49 6.28
C GLN A 382 31.76 -2.27 6.45
N ILE A 383 32.58 -3.28 6.11
CA ILE A 383 34.04 -3.20 6.15
C ILE A 383 34.53 -2.10 5.19
N ARG A 384 34.06 -2.06 3.94
CA ARG A 384 34.43 -1.00 2.99
C ARG A 384 34.08 0.39 3.50
N ARG A 385 32.92 0.56 4.15
CA ARG A 385 32.54 1.84 4.78
C ARG A 385 33.48 2.23 5.92
N LEU A 386 33.94 1.28 6.72
CA LEU A 386 34.94 1.53 7.77
C LEU A 386 36.30 1.93 7.18
N GLU A 387 36.73 1.29 6.10
CA GLU A 387 37.98 1.64 5.41
C GLU A 387 37.91 3.06 4.81
N VAL A 388 36.81 3.41 4.13
CA VAL A 388 36.58 4.77 3.61
C VAL A 388 36.55 5.80 4.74
N ALA A 389 35.87 5.49 5.86
CA ALA A 389 35.87 6.34 7.04
C ALA A 389 37.29 6.56 7.60
N ARG A 390 38.10 5.50 7.66
CA ARG A 390 39.51 5.61 8.08
C ARG A 390 40.32 6.49 7.15
N MET A 391 40.20 6.28 5.83
CA MET A 391 40.92 7.09 4.84
C MET A 391 40.55 8.58 4.99
N ARG A 392 39.28 8.91 5.22
CA ARG A 392 38.84 10.28 5.48
C ARG A 392 39.42 10.86 6.75
N LEU A 393 39.42 10.10 7.85
CA LEU A 393 40.03 10.53 9.11
C LEU A 393 41.53 10.80 8.95
N SER A 394 42.23 9.90 8.25
CA SER A 394 43.65 10.05 7.93
C SER A 394 43.94 11.26 7.04
N ALA A 395 43.11 11.50 6.01
CA ALA A 395 43.25 12.66 5.13
C ALA A 395 43.02 14.00 5.85
N CYS A 396 42.18 14.01 6.89
CA CYS A 396 41.93 15.19 7.73
C CYS A 396 42.87 15.27 8.94
N SER A 397 43.93 14.45 9.01
CA SER A 397 44.86 14.36 10.15
C SER A 397 44.17 14.19 11.51
N GLN A 398 43.03 13.50 11.53
CA GLN A 398 42.28 13.21 12.74
C GLN A 398 42.66 11.85 13.31
N GLU A 399 42.73 11.79 14.63
CA GLU A 399 42.95 10.52 15.34
C GLU A 399 41.85 9.51 15.02
N VAL A 400 42.26 8.30 14.63
CA VAL A 400 41.36 7.20 14.28
C VAL A 400 40.92 6.49 15.56
N THR A 401 39.73 6.82 16.05
CA THR A 401 39.10 6.14 17.18
C THR A 401 37.90 5.31 16.72
N ARG A 402 37.60 4.24 17.46
CA ARG A 402 36.46 3.34 17.24
C ARG A 402 35.17 4.09 16.93
N TRP A 403 34.80 5.03 17.80
CA TRP A 403 33.58 5.81 17.67
C TRP A 403 33.56 6.69 16.41
N LYS A 404 34.69 7.33 16.04
CA LYS A 404 34.78 8.16 14.83
C LYS A 404 34.63 7.31 13.57
N LEU A 405 35.24 6.12 13.54
CA LEU A 405 35.08 5.16 12.44
C LEU A 405 33.62 4.74 12.28
N LEU A 406 32.97 4.29 13.36
CA LEU A 406 31.57 3.87 13.33
C LEU A 406 30.63 5.00 12.91
N LYS A 407 30.86 6.22 13.43
CA LYS A 407 30.06 7.40 13.11
C LYS A 407 30.18 7.80 11.64
N LEU A 408 31.40 7.92 11.10
CA LEU A 408 31.62 8.28 9.69
C LEU A 408 31.21 7.16 8.74
N ALA A 409 31.37 5.91 9.17
CA ALA A 409 30.89 4.76 8.43
C ALA A 409 29.38 4.58 8.57
N CYS A 410 28.64 5.36 9.38
CA CYS A 410 27.21 5.20 9.66
C CYS A 410 26.79 3.80 10.16
N ILE A 411 27.62 3.14 10.98
CA ILE A 411 27.33 1.81 11.57
C ILE A 411 26.91 2.02 13.03
N SER A 412 25.64 1.72 13.35
CA SER A 412 25.09 1.90 14.70
C SER A 412 25.47 0.78 15.66
N ARG A 413 25.52 -0.46 15.17
CA ARG A 413 25.87 -1.64 15.96
C ARG A 413 26.64 -2.63 15.11
N VAL A 414 27.77 -3.11 15.64
CA VAL A 414 28.52 -4.21 15.04
C VAL A 414 27.99 -5.51 15.65
N LEU A 415 27.34 -6.31 14.83
CA LEU A 415 26.74 -7.59 15.24
C LEU A 415 27.54 -8.79 14.73
N ASN A 416 28.36 -8.59 13.69
CA ASN A 416 29.07 -9.67 13.02
C ASN A 416 30.54 -9.70 13.48
N PRO A 417 31.07 -10.85 13.95
CA PRO A 417 32.46 -10.99 14.39
C PRO A 417 33.52 -10.58 13.35
N ILE A 418 33.24 -10.77 12.07
CA ILE A 418 34.17 -10.42 10.98
C ILE A 418 34.32 -8.90 10.86
N VAL A 419 33.19 -8.18 10.99
CA VAL A 419 33.17 -6.71 10.95
C VAL A 419 33.81 -6.14 12.20
N GLU A 420 33.62 -6.80 13.34
CA GLU A 420 34.26 -6.45 14.61
C GLU A 420 35.79 -6.61 14.54
N ALA A 421 36.28 -7.75 14.02
CA ALA A 421 37.70 -7.97 13.82
C ALA A 421 38.34 -6.93 12.89
N ALA A 422 37.66 -6.61 11.78
CA ALA A 422 38.12 -5.57 10.85
C ALA A 422 38.16 -4.18 11.50
N LEU A 423 37.17 -3.84 12.33
CA LEU A 423 37.15 -2.59 13.09
C LEU A 423 38.33 -2.52 14.07
N THR A 424 38.60 -3.58 14.83
CA THR A 424 39.75 -3.66 15.74
C THR A 424 41.09 -3.54 14.99
N GLU A 425 41.24 -4.17 13.82
CA GLU A 425 42.46 -4.05 13.01
C GLU A 425 42.69 -2.61 12.52
N LEU A 426 41.61 -1.92 12.11
CA LEU A 426 41.66 -0.52 11.69
C LEU A 426 41.99 0.45 12.84
N GLU A 427 41.70 0.07 14.09
CA GLU A 427 42.09 0.79 15.30
C GLU A 427 43.58 0.57 15.65
N ILE A 428 44.07 -0.68 15.63
CA ILE A 428 45.47 -1.02 16.03
C ILE A 428 46.51 -0.37 15.12
N LYS A 429 46.21 -0.23 13.82
CA LYS A 429 47.07 0.46 12.83
C LYS A 429 47.30 1.95 13.13
N ASN A 430 46.64 2.50 14.16
CA ASN A 430 46.85 3.86 14.68
C ASN A 430 47.99 3.94 15.73
N VAL A 431 48.26 2.84 16.46
CA VAL A 431 49.21 2.81 17.59
C VAL A 431 50.67 2.72 17.12
N THR A 432 50.94 2.04 16.00
CA THR A 432 52.31 1.81 15.51
C THR A 432 52.99 3.04 14.88
N ARG A 433 52.29 4.17 14.73
CA ARG A 433 52.88 5.43 14.22
C ARG A 433 53.32 6.42 15.30
N HIS A 434 53.04 6.16 16.58
CA HIS A 434 53.27 7.10 17.69
C HIS A 434 54.22 6.56 18.78
N SER A 435 55.23 5.77 18.43
CA SER A 435 56.32 5.43 19.36
C SER A 435 57.59 6.21 19.02
N PRO A 436 57.83 7.39 19.60
CA PRO A 436 59.15 8.01 19.55
C PRO A 436 60.08 7.21 20.48
N ALA A 437 61.17 6.70 19.91
CA ALA A 437 62.25 6.10 20.67
C ALA A 437 62.74 7.10 21.74
N ARG A 438 62.59 6.75 23.02
CA ARG A 438 63.30 7.43 24.11
C ARG A 438 64.79 7.12 23.94
N ALA A 439 65.59 8.13 23.61
CA ALA A 439 67.04 8.07 23.78
C ALA A 439 67.37 7.94 25.28
N PRO A 440 68.35 7.11 25.66
CA PRO A 440 68.85 7.06 27.02
C PRO A 440 69.65 8.34 27.30
N VAL A 441 69.38 8.94 28.45
CA VAL A 441 70.16 10.08 28.97
C VAL A 441 71.28 9.48 29.81
N ASP A 442 72.53 9.70 29.37
CA ASP A 442 73.73 9.68 30.22
C ASP A 442 73.95 11.08 30.81
#